data_AF-A0A9X0B6B7-F1
#
_entry.id   AF-A0A9X0B6B7-F1
#
_cell.length_a   1.000
_cell.length_b   1.000
_cell.length_c   1.000
_cell.angle_alpha   90.00
_cell.angle_beta   90.00
_cell.angle_gamma   90.00
#
_symmetry.space_group_name_H-M   'P 1'
#
loop_
_entity.id
_entity.type
_entity.pdbx_description
1 polymer ?
#
loop_
_entity_poly.entity_id
_entity_poly.type
_entity_poly.pdbx_seq_one_letter_code
_entity_poly.pdbx_strand_id
1 'polypeptide(L)'
;MTSQSALSYEEPGIRTILIQSGFLLVLNFANSILDKLVYCGLIGQIFIGVAWGMPGAQWLTLEAQEMMQQLGYLGLLLLVYEGNIEFCASFCSQFYTL
;
A
#
# COMPACT_ATOMS: atom_id res chain seq x y z
N MET A 1 -4.16 19.58 -35.30
CA MET A 1 -4.04 18.14 -35.63
C MET A 1 -2.65 17.69 -35.24
N THR A 2 -2.44 17.23 -34.02
CA THR A 2 -1.21 16.56 -33.59
C THR A 2 -1.63 15.36 -32.74
N SER A 3 -1.96 14.26 -33.41
CA SER A 3 -2.18 12.98 -32.74
C SER A 3 -0.91 12.61 -32.00
N GLN A 4 -0.97 12.60 -30.65
CA GLN A 4 0.00 11.92 -29.80
C GLN A 4 0.01 10.45 -30.20
N SER A 5 0.89 10.13 -31.15
CA SER A 5 1.10 8.79 -31.65
C SER A 5 1.90 8.06 -30.58
N ALA A 6 1.24 7.09 -29.95
CA ALA A 6 1.75 6.01 -29.12
C ALA A 6 3.06 6.29 -28.34
N LEU A 7 2.95 6.37 -27.01
CA LEU A 7 4.09 6.28 -26.09
C LEU A 7 5.02 5.14 -26.54
N SER A 8 6.27 5.48 -26.87
CA SER A 8 7.32 4.51 -27.16
C SER A 8 7.45 3.59 -25.96
N TYR A 9 7.20 2.29 -26.15
CA TYR A 9 7.33 1.31 -25.09
C TYR A 9 8.82 1.11 -24.80
N GLU A 10 9.34 1.83 -23.81
CA GLU A 10 10.62 1.45 -23.20
C GLU A 10 10.37 0.16 -22.44
N GLU A 11 10.91 -0.95 -22.94
CA GLU A 11 10.74 -2.26 -22.32
C GLU A 11 11.54 -2.26 -21.00
N PRO A 12 10.87 -2.19 -19.84
CA PRO A 12 11.57 -2.15 -18.57
C PRO A 12 12.33 -3.46 -18.41
N GLY A 13 13.59 -3.38 -18.00
CA GLY A 13 14.46 -4.55 -17.90
C GLY A 13 13.81 -5.66 -17.06
N ILE A 14 13.93 -6.91 -17.54
CA ILE A 14 13.36 -8.13 -16.93
C ILE A 14 13.53 -8.19 -15.40
N ARG A 15 14.63 -7.67 -14.86
CA ARG A 15 14.89 -7.63 -13.42
C ARG A 15 13.86 -6.81 -12.65
N THR A 16 13.43 -5.67 -13.16
CA THR A 16 12.49 -4.76 -12.47
C THR A 16 11.13 -5.44 -12.30
N ILE A 17 10.62 -6.04 -13.37
CA ILE A 17 9.34 -6.77 -13.39
C ILE A 17 9.39 -8.01 -12.49
N LEU A 18 10.53 -8.70 -12.46
CA LEU A 18 10.73 -9.89 -11.62
C LEU A 18 10.79 -9.54 -10.13
N ILE A 19 11.43 -8.42 -9.78
CA ILE A 19 11.48 -7.93 -8.40
C ILE A 19 10.10 -7.41 -7.96
N GLN A 20 9.40 -6.66 -8.81
CA GLN A 20 8.06 -6.15 -8.52
C GLN A 20 7.05 -7.29 -8.33
N SER A 21 7.08 -8.30 -9.21
CA SER A 21 6.23 -9.48 -9.07
C SER A 21 6.59 -10.32 -7.84
N GLY A 22 7.89 -10.48 -7.54
CA GLY A 22 8.35 -11.13 -6.31
C GLY A 22 7.88 -10.43 -5.04
N PHE A 23 7.94 -9.09 -5.01
CA PHE A 23 7.41 -8.29 -3.91
C PHE A 23 5.89 -8.49 -3.74
N LEU A 24 5.11 -8.40 -4.82
CA LEU A 24 3.66 -8.65 -4.80
C LEU A 24 3.31 -10.06 -4.30
N LEU A 25 4.08 -11.07 -4.71
CA LEU A 25 3.88 -12.45 -4.31
C LEU A 25 4.19 -12.65 -2.81
N VAL A 26 5.28 -12.05 -2.32
CA VAL A 26 5.63 -12.05 -0.89
C VAL A 26 4.57 -11.31 -0.07
N LEU A 27 4.03 -10.19 -0.56
CA LEU A 27 2.94 -9.49 0.12
C LEU A 27 1.64 -10.29 0.16
N ASN A 28 1.29 -11.00 -0.91
CA ASN A 28 0.11 -11.86 -0.94
C ASN A 28 0.26 -13.04 0.04
N PHE A 29 1.45 -13.65 0.06
CA PHE A 29 1.78 -14.73 0.99
C PHE A 29 1.81 -14.26 2.45
N ALA A 30 2.39 -13.08 2.71
CA ALA A 30 2.37 -12.44 4.02
C ALA A 30 0.94 -12.16 4.46
N ASN A 31 0.07 -11.66 3.57
CA ASN A 31 -1.35 -11.47 3.86
C ASN A 31 -2.01 -12.76 4.35
N SER A 32 -1.85 -13.85 3.59
CA SER A 32 -2.46 -15.15 3.93
C SER A 32 -1.93 -15.77 5.23
N ILE A 33 -0.67 -15.49 5.59
CA ILE A 33 -0.04 -15.96 6.83
C ILE A 33 -0.41 -15.07 8.03
N LEU A 34 -0.43 -13.75 7.85
CA LEU A 34 -0.71 -12.79 8.91
C LEU A 34 -2.18 -12.84 9.34
N ASP A 35 -3.11 -13.04 8.40
CA ASP A 35 -4.54 -13.26 8.69
C ASP A 35 -4.76 -14.46 9.63
N LYS A 36 -3.86 -15.45 9.59
CA LYS A 36 -3.91 -16.64 10.45
C LYS A 36 -3.17 -16.49 11.78
N LEU A 37 -2.22 -15.58 11.91
CA LEU A 37 -1.30 -15.55 13.05
C LEU A 37 -1.57 -14.43 14.05
N VAL A 38 -1.87 -13.23 13.58
CA VAL A 38 -1.94 -12.06 14.45
C VAL A 38 -2.96 -11.10 13.85
N TYR A 39 -3.97 -10.69 14.61
CA TYR A 39 -4.93 -9.60 14.28
C TYR A 39 -4.25 -8.22 14.02
N CYS A 40 -2.95 -8.21 13.72
CA CYS A 40 -2.08 -7.09 13.36
C CYS A 40 -1.46 -7.33 11.97
N GLY A 41 -2.25 -7.82 10.99
CA GLY A 41 -1.77 -8.09 9.64
C GLY A 41 -1.22 -6.86 8.91
N LEU A 42 -1.73 -5.69 9.27
CA LEU A 42 -1.29 -4.41 8.74
C LEU A 42 0.18 -4.11 9.09
N ILE A 43 0.62 -4.32 10.34
CA ILE A 43 1.98 -3.98 10.76
C ILE A 43 3.02 -4.90 10.11
N GLY A 44 2.68 -6.17 9.92
CA GLY A 44 3.55 -7.15 9.26
C GLY A 44 3.78 -6.81 7.79
N GLN A 45 2.73 -6.39 7.07
CA GLN A 45 2.86 -5.90 5.71
C GLN A 45 3.76 -4.66 5.60
N ILE A 46 3.64 -3.71 6.54
CA ILE A 46 4.50 -2.51 6.56
C ILE A 46 5.96 -2.91 6.78
N PHE A 47 6.23 -3.86 7.68
CA PHE A 47 7.60 -4.32 7.98
C PHE A 47 8.26 -5.00 6.78
N ILE A 48 7.54 -5.86 6.06
CA ILE A 48 8.00 -6.46 4.80
C ILE A 48 8.26 -5.38 3.73
N GLY A 49 7.37 -4.37 3.66
CA GLY A 49 7.53 -3.23 2.77
C GLY A 49 8.81 -2.44 3.02
N VAL A 50 9.11 -2.16 4.30
CA VAL A 50 10.33 -1.44 4.71
C VAL A 50 11.59 -2.29 4.47
N ALA A 51 11.53 -3.61 4.67
CA ALA A 51 12.65 -4.51 4.42
C ALA A 51 13.07 -4.54 2.94
N TRP A 52 12.09 -4.44 2.01
CA TRP A 52 12.35 -4.42 0.57
C TRP A 52 12.62 -3.01 -0.02
N GLY A 53 12.18 -1.94 0.67
CA GLY A 53 12.41 -0.54 0.29
C GLY A 53 13.76 0.04 0.76
N MET A 54 14.00 1.35 0.56
CA MET A 54 15.17 2.04 1.14
C MET A 54 14.96 2.34 2.63
N PRO A 55 15.94 2.10 3.54
CA PRO A 55 17.36 1.77 3.34
C PRO A 55 17.70 0.26 3.35
N GLY A 56 16.72 -0.62 3.11
CA GLY A 56 16.87 -2.07 3.10
C GLY A 56 17.46 -2.62 1.79
N ALA A 57 16.78 -3.58 1.16
CA ALA A 57 17.31 -4.28 -0.02
C ALA A 57 17.59 -3.35 -1.22
N GLN A 58 16.95 -2.18 -1.32
CA GLN A 58 17.06 -1.23 -2.47
C GLN A 58 16.78 -1.91 -3.82
N TRP A 59 15.94 -2.96 -3.83
CA TRP A 59 15.58 -3.69 -5.04
C TRP A 59 14.44 -3.01 -5.80
N LEU A 60 13.62 -2.21 -5.10
CA LEU A 60 12.52 -1.46 -5.70
C LEU A 60 13.04 -0.18 -6.39
N THR A 61 12.56 0.09 -7.60
CA THR A 61 12.87 1.34 -8.31
C THR A 61 12.32 2.54 -7.53
N LEU A 62 13.01 3.67 -7.67
CA LEU A 62 12.68 4.90 -6.95
C LEU A 62 11.24 5.36 -7.24
N GLU A 63 10.81 5.25 -8.50
CA GLU A 63 9.43 5.54 -8.94
C GLU A 63 8.39 4.67 -8.22
N ALA A 64 8.63 3.36 -8.09
CA ALA A 64 7.71 2.46 -7.39
C ALA A 64 7.63 2.80 -5.90
N GLN A 65 8.76 3.19 -5.29
CA GLN A 65 8.78 3.63 -3.90
C GLN A 65 8.00 4.94 -3.70
N GLU A 66 8.12 5.90 -4.61
CA GLU A 66 7.35 7.15 -4.58
C GLU A 66 5.84 6.90 -4.73
N MET A 67 5.43 6.02 -5.63
CA MET A 67 4.02 5.65 -5.80
C MET A 67 3.44 4.98 -4.56
N MET A 68 4.19 4.08 -3.92
CA MET A 68 3.76 3.42 -2.67
C MET A 68 3.68 4.41 -1.50
N GLN A 69 4.61 5.38 -1.42
CA GLN A 69 4.58 6.45 -0.43
C GLN A 69 3.32 7.32 -0.60
N GLN A 70 3.00 7.73 -1.83
CA GLN A 70 1.80 8.51 -2.13
C GLN A 70 0.51 7.76 -1.75
N LEU A 71 0.45 6.47 -2.10
CA LEU A 71 -0.68 5.62 -1.73
C LEU A 71 -0.80 5.46 -0.21
N GLY A 72 0.33 5.34 0.51
CA GLY A 72 0.37 5.31 1.96
C GLY A 72 -0.14 6.58 2.63
N TYR A 73 0.26 7.76 2.14
CA TYR A 73 -0.27 9.03 2.62
C TYR A 73 -1.78 9.16 2.40
N LEU A 74 -2.26 8.74 1.23
CA LEU A 74 -3.69 8.73 0.94
C LEU A 74 -4.44 7.77 1.88
N GLY A 75 -3.89 6.57 2.11
CA GLY A 75 -4.44 5.58 3.02
C GLY A 75 -4.55 6.08 4.47
N LEU A 76 -3.54 6.79 4.97
CA LEU A 76 -3.58 7.42 6.29
C LEU A 76 -4.70 8.46 6.41
N LEU A 77 -4.89 9.28 5.38
CA LEU A 77 -5.97 10.26 5.31
C LEU A 77 -7.35 9.59 5.35
N LEU A 78 -7.54 8.55 4.55
CA LEU A 78 -8.77 7.75 4.52
C LEU A 78 -9.05 7.08 5.88
N LEU A 79 -8.02 6.56 6.56
CA LEU A 79 -8.16 5.91 7.86
C LEU A 79 -8.63 6.90 8.94
N VAL A 80 -8.05 8.10 8.97
CA VAL A 80 -8.51 9.18 9.88
C VAL A 80 -9.94 9.60 9.56
N TYR A 81 -10.31 9.65 8.29
CA TYR A 81 -11.65 10.04 7.86
C TYR A 81 -12.72 9.03 8.31
N GLU A 82 -12.52 7.74 8.03
CA GLU A 82 -13.40 6.65 8.49
C GLU A 82 -13.55 6.64 10.02
N GLY A 83 -12.42 6.68 10.75
CA GLY A 83 -12.44 6.69 12.21
C GLY A 83 -13.19 7.90 12.80
N ASN A 84 -13.17 9.06 12.13
CA ASN A 84 -13.92 10.23 12.57
C ASN A 84 -15.44 10.06 12.36
N ILE A 85 -15.85 9.45 11.25
CA ILE A 85 -17.26 9.18 10.94
C ILE A 85 -17.84 8.16 11.91
N GLU A 86 -17.13 7.06 12.16
CA GLU A 86 -17.55 6.03 13.12
C GLU A 86 -17.70 6.60 14.53
N PHE A 87 -16.75 7.45 14.95
CA PHE A 87 -16.80 8.11 16.25
C PHE A 87 -18.01 9.06 16.37
N CYS A 88 -18.29 9.86 15.34
CA CYS A 88 -19.44 10.77 15.33
C CYS A 88 -20.78 10.02 15.37
N ALA A 89 -20.91 8.93 14.59
CA ALA A 89 -22.10 8.09 14.59
C ALA A 89 -22.35 7.43 15.96
N SER A 90 -21.29 6.91 16.59
CA SER A 90 -21.38 6.33 17.93
C SER A 90 -21.78 7.35 18.99
N PHE A 91 -21.23 8.58 18.93
CA PHE A 91 -21.58 9.65 19.87
C PHE A 91 -23.05 10.10 19.70
N CYS A 92 -23.54 10.20 18.46
CA CYS A 92 -24.93 10.56 18.17
C CYS A 92 -25.93 9.52 18.70
N SER A 93 -25.64 8.21 18.53
CA SER A 93 -26.50 7.14 19.06
C SER A 93 -26.55 7.14 20.59
N GLN A 94 -25.44 7.48 21.25
CA GLN A 94 -25.36 7.48 22.72
C GLN A 94 -26.07 8.70 23.35
N PHE A 95 -26.16 9.82 22.63
CA PHE A 95 -26.94 10.99 23.06
C PHE A 95 -28.44 10.85 22.80
N TYR A 96 -28.86 10.08 21.79
CA TYR A 96 -30.27 9.81 21.50
C TYR A 96 -30.93 8.80 22.47
N THR A 97 -30.13 8.00 23.19
CA THR A 97 -30.64 7.01 24.17
C THR A 97 -30.75 7.60 25.59
N LEU A 98 -30.42 8.88 25.77
CA LEU A 98 -30.65 9.68 26.98
C LEU A 98 -31.85 10.60 26.79
#